data_AF-A0A7V8Z2X0-F1
#
_entry.id   AF-A0A7V8Z2X0-F1
#
_cell.length_a   1.000
_cell.length_b   1.000
_cell.length_c   1.000
_cell.angle_alpha   90.00
_cell.angle_beta   90.00
_cell.angle_gamma   90.00
#
_symmetry.space_group_name_H-M   'P 1'
#
loop_
_entity.id
_entity.type
_entity.pdbx_description
1 polymer ?
#
loop_
_entity_poly.entity_id
_entity_poly.type
_entity_poly.pdbx_seq_one_letter_code
_entity_poly.pdbx_strand_id
1 'polypeptide(L)'
;MPTTDAAAARAVLAALGSAGVDYALLHGGERLDGPEPMSDIDIVVRIPPRAVITQARTELDEGGLAPVTLRPYDIGRTATLCVMDRRGRSGVQLDMLYDRDGIGRYHVRSGELVADPAAGKGVPSVAEADQLVYLWAKRLAKRQEGRRLAVEASLHHLGPDAVREAARRLITRDDWVGDLIGHRTSPRPHRRLATKRAALEIARLGSRLVTPIGFWAHLSRGDGEVARHVAERFGRILVYATAPRSPNARAAWWWYARQVLPIRLRPGLVISHGRRPRGVTAPHLVLEDGATDVDEIGARIMAAMSDRLGP
;
A
#
# COMPACT_ATOMS: atom_id res chain seq x y z
N MET A 1 -13.01 9.25 3.45
CA MET A 1 -11.83 8.84 2.66
C MET A 1 -10.67 8.74 3.64
N PRO A 2 -9.83 7.70 3.63
CA PRO A 2 -8.65 7.69 4.48
C PRO A 2 -7.77 8.87 4.14
N THR A 3 -7.25 9.54 5.16
CA THR A 3 -6.45 10.75 5.01
C THR A 3 -5.00 10.42 5.29
N THR A 4 -4.10 10.71 4.34
CA THR A 4 -2.67 10.75 4.60
C THR A 4 -2.34 12.04 5.35
N ASP A 5 -1.70 11.88 6.50
CA ASP A 5 -1.12 12.98 7.27
C ASP A 5 0.24 13.38 6.70
N ALA A 6 0.43 14.65 6.36
CA ALA A 6 1.65 15.13 5.72
C ALA A 6 2.87 15.03 6.66
N ALA A 7 2.70 15.21 7.97
CA ALA A 7 3.79 15.05 8.93
C ALA A 7 4.20 13.59 9.06
N ALA A 8 3.23 12.66 9.13
CA ALA A 8 3.49 11.22 9.11
C ALA A 8 4.19 10.81 7.80
N ALA A 9 3.75 11.34 6.66
CA ALA A 9 4.40 11.10 5.38
C ALA A 9 5.87 11.53 5.36
N ARG A 10 6.16 12.77 5.77
CA ARG A 10 7.54 13.28 5.85
C ARG A 10 8.40 12.44 6.80
N ALA A 11 7.85 12.05 7.95
CA ALA A 11 8.54 11.22 8.93
C ALA A 11 8.84 9.82 8.38
N VAL A 12 7.90 9.19 7.65
CA VAL A 12 8.16 7.92 6.97
C VAL A 12 9.25 8.06 5.91
N LEU A 13 9.17 9.06 5.03
CA LEU A 13 10.16 9.28 3.99
C LEU A 13 11.56 9.56 4.59
N ALA A 14 11.63 10.35 5.65
CA ALA A 14 12.87 10.57 6.40
C ALA A 14 13.43 9.26 6.98
N ALA A 15 12.59 8.44 7.61
CA ALA A 15 13.00 7.13 8.13
C ALA A 15 13.51 6.18 7.04
N LEU A 16 12.87 6.17 5.85
CA LEU A 16 13.37 5.42 4.70
C LEU A 16 14.77 5.91 4.27
N GLY A 17 14.96 7.23 4.20
CA GLY A 17 16.23 7.85 3.87
C GLY A 17 17.35 7.52 4.87
N SER A 18 17.08 7.69 6.17
CA SER A 18 18.01 7.35 7.25
C SER A 18 18.41 5.89 7.25
N ALA A 19 17.47 4.99 6.93
CA ALA A 19 17.72 3.55 6.82
C ALA A 19 18.50 3.15 5.55
N GLY A 20 18.88 4.11 4.70
CA GLY A 20 19.56 3.84 3.43
C GLY A 20 18.68 3.08 2.43
N VAL A 21 17.36 3.21 2.53
CA VAL A 21 16.45 2.65 1.52
C VAL A 21 16.61 3.46 0.24
N ASP A 22 16.82 2.75 -0.86
CA ASP A 22 16.93 3.36 -2.17
C ASP A 22 15.54 3.53 -2.79
N TYR A 23 15.04 4.77 -2.75
CA TYR A 23 13.71 5.14 -3.20
C TYR A 23 13.70 6.50 -3.89
N ALA A 24 12.64 6.75 -4.68
CA ALA A 24 12.35 8.06 -5.24
C ALA A 24 10.84 8.32 -5.30
N LEU A 25 10.43 9.58 -5.14
CA LEU A 25 9.05 10.02 -5.30
C LEU A 25 8.62 9.92 -6.77
N LEU A 26 7.42 9.38 -6.97
CA LEU A 26 6.74 9.31 -8.26
C LEU A 26 5.56 10.28 -8.35
N HIS A 27 4.83 10.52 -7.26
CA HIS A 27 3.64 11.38 -7.27
C HIS A 27 3.20 11.76 -5.85
N GLY A 28 2.62 12.95 -5.70
CA GLY A 28 2.08 13.44 -4.43
C GLY A 28 3.10 14.15 -3.55
N GLY A 29 4.34 14.31 -4.02
CA GLY A 29 5.41 15.02 -3.31
C GLY A 29 5.11 16.51 -3.13
N GLU A 30 4.44 17.11 -4.11
CA GLU A 30 4.06 18.54 -4.11
C GLU A 30 3.12 18.94 -2.97
N ARG A 31 2.51 17.96 -2.29
CA ARG A 31 1.56 18.19 -1.20
C ARG A 31 2.19 17.99 0.17
N LEU A 32 3.46 17.54 0.23
CA LEU A 32 4.17 17.34 1.49
C LEU A 32 4.35 18.64 2.28
N ASP A 33 4.30 19.80 1.62
CA ASP A 33 4.43 21.12 2.26
C ASP A 33 3.07 21.79 2.55
N GLY A 34 1.96 21.17 2.16
CA GLY A 34 0.61 21.72 2.32
C GLY A 34 -0.08 21.33 3.63
N PRO A 35 -1.04 22.13 4.13
CA PRO A 35 -1.83 21.80 5.31
C PRO A 35 -3.00 20.83 5.01
N GLU A 36 -3.24 20.49 3.74
CA GLU A 36 -4.41 19.71 3.33
C GLU A 36 -4.20 18.19 3.40
N PRO A 37 -5.26 17.41 3.70
CA PRO A 37 -5.21 15.95 3.66
C PRO A 37 -4.79 15.45 2.28
N MET A 38 -3.75 14.62 2.25
CA MET A 38 -3.17 14.14 0.99
C MET A 38 -3.86 12.86 0.50
N SER A 39 -3.85 12.66 -0.82
CA SER A 39 -4.00 11.33 -1.40
C SER A 39 -2.75 10.48 -1.11
N ASP A 40 -2.83 9.19 -1.42
CA ASP A 40 -1.69 8.26 -1.32
C ASP A 40 -0.43 8.84 -2.00
N ILE A 41 0.73 8.61 -1.38
CA ILE A 41 2.04 9.00 -1.91
C ILE A 41 2.58 7.83 -2.71
N ASP A 42 2.97 8.09 -3.96
CA ASP A 42 3.61 7.08 -4.77
C ASP A 42 5.13 7.22 -4.69
N ILE A 43 5.81 6.15 -4.31
CA ILE A 43 7.26 6.04 -4.39
C ILE A 43 7.64 4.83 -5.23
N VAL A 44 8.79 4.88 -5.87
CA VAL A 44 9.47 3.70 -6.40
C VAL A 44 10.56 3.27 -5.43
N VAL A 45 10.74 1.96 -5.27
CA VAL A 45 11.75 1.37 -4.39
C VAL A 45 12.57 0.33 -5.16
N ARG A 46 13.87 0.24 -4.87
CA ARG A 46 14.78 -0.69 -5.56
C ARG A 46 14.63 -2.15 -5.10
N ILE A 47 14.17 -2.35 -3.86
CA ILE A 47 14.00 -3.66 -3.23
C ILE A 47 12.52 -3.98 -2.98
N PRO A 48 12.12 -5.26 -2.80
CA PRO A 48 10.73 -5.60 -2.55
C PRO A 48 10.15 -4.85 -1.33
N PRO A 49 8.88 -4.42 -1.36
CA PRO A 49 8.26 -3.64 -0.28
C PRO A 49 8.36 -4.23 1.13
N ARG A 50 8.42 -5.56 1.26
CA ARG A 50 8.64 -6.21 2.55
C ARG A 50 10.05 -5.99 3.09
N ALA A 51 11.05 -6.04 2.21
CA ALA A 51 12.44 -5.78 2.58
C ALA A 51 12.65 -4.30 2.93
N VAL A 52 11.91 -3.38 2.29
CA VAL A 52 11.87 -1.96 2.68
C VAL A 52 11.44 -1.80 4.14
N ILE A 53 10.37 -2.49 4.56
CA ILE A 53 9.89 -2.45 5.95
C ILE A 53 10.97 -2.96 6.91
N THR A 54 11.56 -4.12 6.62
CA THR A 54 12.61 -4.71 7.46
C THR A 54 13.79 -3.78 7.60
N GLN A 55 14.27 -3.20 6.50
CA GLN A 55 15.42 -2.30 6.50
C GLN A 55 15.14 -1.00 7.26
N ALA A 56 13.94 -0.42 7.12
CA ALA A 56 13.57 0.83 7.78
C ALA A 56 12.96 0.66 9.17
N ARG A 57 12.91 -0.57 9.71
CA ARG A 57 12.15 -0.87 10.93
C ARG A 57 12.62 -0.04 12.12
N THR A 58 13.93 -0.02 12.38
CA THR A 58 14.51 0.73 13.50
C THR A 58 14.19 2.22 13.42
N GLU A 59 14.43 2.84 12.27
CA GLU A 59 14.17 4.28 12.06
C GLU A 59 12.68 4.63 12.20
N LEU A 60 11.78 3.78 11.70
CA LEU A 60 10.35 3.94 11.89
C LEU A 60 9.98 3.85 13.38
N ASP A 61 10.53 2.87 14.09
CA ASP A 61 10.27 2.65 15.51
C ASP A 61 10.80 3.79 16.39
N GLU A 62 11.97 4.33 16.08
CA GLU A 62 12.53 5.52 16.74
C GLU A 62 11.69 6.78 16.45
N GLY A 63 11.16 6.89 15.23
CA GLY A 63 10.20 7.93 14.85
C GLY A 63 8.79 7.78 15.46
N GLY A 64 8.54 6.73 16.26
CA GLY A 64 7.23 6.46 16.85
C GLY A 64 6.17 6.01 15.84
N LEU A 65 6.61 5.49 14.70
CA LEU A 65 5.79 5.00 13.60
C LEU A 65 5.83 3.48 13.53
N ALA A 66 4.71 2.90 13.12
CA ALA A 66 4.56 1.46 13.01
C ALA A 66 3.92 1.10 11.66
N PRO A 67 4.59 0.29 10.82
CA PRO A 67 3.94 -0.28 9.64
C PRO A 67 2.85 -1.25 10.11
N VAL A 68 1.62 -1.14 9.60
CA VAL A 68 0.46 -1.91 10.09
C VAL A 68 -0.15 -2.83 9.04
N THR A 69 -0.06 -2.48 7.77
CA THR A 69 -0.54 -3.33 6.68
C THR A 69 0.36 -3.18 5.47
N LEU A 70 0.69 -4.31 4.83
CA LEU A 70 1.31 -4.35 3.51
C LEU A 70 0.38 -5.10 2.57
N ARG A 71 -0.05 -4.45 1.49
CA ARG A 71 -0.97 -5.02 0.51
C ARG A 71 -0.32 -5.11 -0.88
N PRO A 72 0.29 -6.25 -1.24
CA PRO A 72 0.65 -6.52 -2.62
C PRO A 72 -0.60 -6.57 -3.50
N TYR A 73 -0.68 -5.68 -4.49
CA TYR A 73 -1.87 -5.58 -5.34
C TYR A 73 -1.65 -6.02 -6.79
N ASP A 74 -0.41 -6.24 -7.22
CA ASP A 74 -0.09 -6.83 -8.52
C ASP A 74 0.95 -7.96 -8.42
N ILE A 75 1.31 -8.52 -9.57
CA ILE A 75 2.31 -9.59 -9.70
C ILE A 75 3.76 -9.08 -9.80
N GLY A 76 3.95 -7.78 -10.02
CA GLY A 76 5.26 -7.12 -9.92
C GLY A 76 5.73 -7.05 -8.46
N ARG A 77 4.80 -7.25 -7.52
CA ARG A 77 4.94 -7.09 -6.06
C ARG A 77 4.87 -5.62 -5.62
N THR A 78 4.33 -4.75 -6.47
CA THR A 78 3.87 -3.42 -6.08
C THR A 78 2.88 -3.55 -4.93
N ALA A 79 3.04 -2.72 -3.91
CA ALA A 79 2.26 -2.81 -2.70
C ALA A 79 1.90 -1.45 -2.12
N THR A 80 0.72 -1.37 -1.51
CA THR A 80 0.38 -0.25 -0.63
C THR A 80 0.81 -0.62 0.80
N LEU A 81 1.63 0.22 1.41
CA LEU A 81 1.98 0.16 2.83
C LEU A 81 1.20 1.23 3.58
N CYS A 82 0.60 0.82 4.69
CA CYS A 82 0.03 1.75 5.67
C CYS A 82 0.97 1.80 6.88
N VAL A 83 1.37 3.01 7.25
CA VAL A 83 2.15 3.29 8.47
C VAL A 83 1.31 4.23 9.33
N MET A 84 1.28 3.98 10.64
CA MET A 84 0.54 4.80 11.60
C MET A 84 1.42 5.12 12.81
N ASP A 85 1.08 6.17 13.56
CA ASP A 85 1.68 6.37 14.87
C ASP A 85 1.33 5.21 15.82
N ARG A 86 2.12 5.02 16.89
CA ARG A 86 1.92 3.92 17.86
C ARG A 86 0.56 3.94 18.58
N ARG A 87 -0.22 5.01 18.49
CA ARG A 87 -1.56 5.14 19.08
C ARG A 87 -2.68 4.95 18.05
N GLY A 88 -2.33 4.79 16.77
CA GLY A 88 -3.25 4.68 15.64
C GLY A 88 -4.02 5.97 15.33
N ARG A 89 -3.50 7.16 15.67
CA ARG A 89 -4.23 8.44 15.52
C ARG A 89 -3.95 9.15 14.19
N SER A 90 -2.71 9.14 13.73
CA SER A 90 -2.26 9.64 12.44
C SER A 90 -1.55 8.54 11.66
N GLY A 91 -1.41 8.74 10.34
CA GLY A 91 -0.75 7.78 9.48
C GLY A 91 -0.72 8.20 8.02
N VAL A 92 -0.09 7.35 7.21
CA VAL A 92 0.14 7.58 5.79
C VAL A 92 -0.01 6.28 5.02
N GLN A 93 -0.59 6.38 3.83
CA GLN A 93 -0.56 5.31 2.84
C GLN A 93 0.49 5.63 1.76
N LEU A 94 1.45 4.73 1.61
CA LEU A 94 2.49 4.79 0.58
C LEU A 94 2.25 3.67 -0.44
N ASP A 95 2.03 4.05 -1.70
CA ASP A 95 2.06 3.13 -2.83
C ASP A 95 3.52 2.95 -3.28
N MET A 96 4.07 1.77 -2.96
CA MET A 96 5.43 1.39 -3.35
C MET A 96 5.43 0.64 -4.66
N LEU A 97 5.88 1.30 -5.73
CA LEU A 97 6.21 0.69 -7.01
C LEU A 97 7.48 -0.16 -6.86
N TYR A 98 7.30 -1.46 -7.02
CA TYR A 98 8.37 -2.42 -7.22
C TYR A 98 7.92 -3.40 -8.30
N ASP A 99 8.67 -3.44 -9.37
CA ASP A 99 8.48 -4.35 -10.50
C ASP A 99 9.78 -4.40 -11.29
N ARG A 100 10.66 -5.33 -10.92
CA ARG A 100 11.99 -5.46 -11.52
C ARG A 100 11.90 -5.73 -13.03
N ASP A 101 10.93 -6.54 -13.42
CA ASP A 101 10.82 -7.08 -14.78
C ASP A 101 9.77 -6.34 -15.63
N GLY A 102 9.06 -5.36 -15.06
CA GLY A 102 7.95 -4.65 -15.70
C GLY A 102 6.79 -5.59 -16.08
N ILE A 103 6.50 -6.60 -15.27
CA ILE A 103 5.44 -7.60 -15.54
C ILE A 103 4.15 -7.33 -14.78
N GLY A 104 4.18 -6.39 -13.84
CA GLY A 104 3.09 -5.96 -12.98
C GLY A 104 2.02 -5.19 -13.74
N ARG A 105 1.19 -4.48 -12.97
CA ARG A 105 -0.01 -3.82 -13.50
C ARG A 105 0.34 -2.69 -14.48
N TYR A 106 1.43 -1.98 -14.21
CA TYR A 106 1.81 -0.78 -14.95
C TYR A 106 2.83 -1.03 -16.04
N HIS A 107 3.37 -2.25 -16.15
CA HIS A 107 4.38 -2.58 -17.16
C HIS A 107 5.66 -1.73 -17.12
N VAL A 108 5.94 -1.10 -15.96
CA VAL A 108 7.07 -0.19 -15.77
C VAL A 108 8.16 -0.90 -14.97
N ARG A 109 9.39 -0.84 -15.45
CA ARG A 109 10.57 -1.36 -14.75
C ARG A 109 10.98 -0.40 -13.62
N SER A 110 10.69 -0.78 -12.38
CA SER A 110 11.04 0.02 -11.19
C SER A 110 12.53 0.33 -11.07
N GLY A 111 13.42 -0.61 -11.41
CA GLY A 111 14.87 -0.40 -11.28
C GLY A 111 15.39 0.77 -12.11
N GLU A 112 14.79 0.99 -13.28
CA GLU A 112 15.13 2.09 -14.19
C GLU A 112 14.71 3.46 -13.64
N LEU A 113 13.60 3.51 -12.88
CA LEU A 113 13.12 4.73 -12.26
C LEU A 113 13.98 5.16 -11.06
N VAL A 114 14.57 4.20 -10.32
CA VAL A 114 15.42 4.49 -9.15
C VAL A 114 16.89 4.68 -9.55
N ALA A 115 17.26 4.42 -10.81
CA ALA A 115 18.66 4.47 -11.22
C ALA A 115 19.24 5.88 -11.25
N ASP A 116 18.41 6.88 -11.57
CA ASP A 116 18.82 8.27 -11.76
C ASP A 116 17.84 9.23 -11.04
N PRO A 117 17.94 9.37 -9.71
CA PRO A 117 17.14 10.34 -9.00
C PRO A 117 17.54 11.75 -9.43
N ALA A 118 16.54 12.57 -9.75
CA ALA A 118 16.76 13.97 -10.10
C ALA A 118 17.51 14.69 -8.97
N ALA A 119 18.60 15.38 -9.30
CA ALA A 119 19.39 16.14 -8.35
C ALA A 119 18.54 17.29 -7.77
N GLY A 120 18.24 17.24 -6.48
CA GLY A 120 17.45 18.25 -5.79
C GLY A 120 17.73 18.28 -4.29
N LYS A 121 17.46 19.43 -3.66
CA LYS A 121 17.42 19.54 -2.19
C LYS A 121 16.08 18.97 -1.72
N GLY A 122 16.10 17.91 -0.92
CA GLY A 122 14.90 17.33 -0.31
C GLY A 122 14.73 15.84 -0.61
N VAL A 123 13.47 15.40 -0.69
CA VAL A 123 13.15 13.99 -0.92
C VAL A 123 13.54 13.61 -2.35
N PRO A 124 14.29 12.50 -2.56
CA PRO A 124 14.67 12.05 -3.89
C PRO A 124 13.43 11.88 -4.77
N SER A 125 13.50 12.34 -6.01
CA SER A 125 12.39 12.29 -6.97
C SER A 125 12.90 11.75 -8.29
N VAL A 126 12.06 11.06 -9.06
CA VAL A 126 12.45 10.59 -10.39
C VAL A 126 12.57 11.75 -11.38
N ALA A 127 13.29 11.56 -12.48
CA ALA A 127 13.31 12.53 -13.58
C ALA A 127 11.89 12.80 -14.12
N GLU A 128 11.63 14.03 -14.58
CA GLU A 128 10.29 14.45 -15.01
C GLU A 128 9.70 13.58 -16.13
N ALA A 129 10.52 13.24 -17.14
CA ALA A 129 10.11 12.35 -18.23
C ALA A 129 9.65 10.98 -17.71
N ASP A 130 10.41 10.41 -16.78
CA ASP A 130 10.14 9.13 -16.15
C ASP A 130 8.86 9.16 -15.33
N GLN A 131 8.68 10.24 -14.57
CA GLN A 131 7.47 10.49 -13.79
C GLN A 131 6.23 10.50 -14.68
N LEU A 132 6.27 11.27 -15.78
CA LEU A 132 5.14 11.42 -16.68
C LEU A 132 4.84 10.12 -17.44
N VAL A 133 5.87 9.38 -17.88
CA VAL A 133 5.70 8.05 -18.49
C VAL A 133 5.04 7.06 -17.52
N TYR A 134 5.49 7.04 -16.25
CA TYR A 134 4.85 6.24 -15.21
C TYR A 134 3.38 6.64 -14.99
N LEU A 135 3.10 7.95 -14.87
CA LEU A 135 1.75 8.45 -14.66
C LEU A 135 0.84 8.09 -15.83
N TRP A 136 1.32 8.21 -17.06
CA TRP A 136 0.60 7.80 -18.26
C TRP A 136 0.22 6.32 -18.19
N ALA A 137 1.20 5.44 -17.94
CA ALA A 137 0.99 4.01 -17.82
C ALA A 137 0.00 3.67 -16.67
N LYS A 138 0.09 4.38 -15.55
CA LYS A 138 -0.84 4.27 -14.43
C LYS A 138 -2.27 4.67 -14.80
N ARG A 139 -2.46 5.78 -15.53
CA ARG A 139 -3.79 6.24 -15.98
C ARG A 139 -4.39 5.28 -17.01
N LEU A 140 -3.60 4.79 -17.94
CA LEU A 140 -4.00 3.75 -18.90
C LEU A 140 -4.47 2.48 -18.17
N ALA A 141 -3.68 1.96 -17.23
CA ALA A 141 -4.03 0.78 -16.43
C ALA A 141 -5.24 0.97 -15.49
N LYS A 142 -5.58 2.22 -15.15
CA LYS A 142 -6.77 2.59 -14.36
C LYS A 142 -7.96 2.98 -15.25
N ARG A 143 -7.82 2.99 -16.58
CA ARG A 143 -8.84 3.43 -17.56
C ARG A 143 -9.32 4.86 -17.28
N GLN A 144 -8.42 5.75 -16.90
CA GLN A 144 -8.71 7.14 -16.53
C GLN A 144 -8.40 8.09 -17.69
N GLU A 145 -9.21 8.02 -18.74
CA GLU A 145 -8.93 8.68 -20.02
C GLU A 145 -8.66 10.19 -19.91
N GLY A 146 -9.54 10.95 -19.24
CA GLY A 146 -9.33 12.39 -19.08
C GLY A 146 -8.04 12.75 -18.33
N ARG A 147 -7.61 11.93 -17.36
CA ARG A 147 -6.33 12.13 -16.67
C ARG A 147 -5.13 11.69 -17.51
N ARG A 148 -5.32 10.72 -18.42
CA ARG A 148 -4.30 10.28 -19.36
C ARG A 148 -3.98 11.40 -20.36
N LEU A 149 -5.01 12.00 -20.96
CA LEU A 149 -4.87 13.14 -21.87
C LEU A 149 -4.15 14.33 -21.22
N ALA A 150 -4.43 14.61 -19.94
CA ALA A 150 -3.72 15.66 -19.21
C ALA A 150 -2.21 15.37 -19.06
N VAL A 151 -1.83 14.11 -18.83
CA VAL A 151 -0.41 13.70 -18.77
C VAL A 151 0.24 13.75 -20.15
N GLU A 152 -0.49 13.38 -21.22
CA GLU A 152 -0.01 13.49 -22.60
C GLU A 152 0.28 14.94 -22.99
N ALA A 153 -0.57 15.88 -22.58
CA ALA A 153 -0.30 17.31 -22.74
C ALA A 153 1.03 17.72 -22.08
N SER A 154 1.31 17.24 -20.85
CA SER A 154 2.60 17.48 -20.18
C SER A 154 3.78 16.84 -20.92
N LEU A 155 3.63 15.62 -21.43
CA LEU A 155 4.67 14.91 -22.18
C LEU A 155 5.06 15.66 -23.47
N HIS A 156 4.12 16.34 -24.13
CA HIS A 156 4.41 17.14 -25.32
C HIS A 156 5.43 18.27 -25.06
N HIS A 157 5.53 18.77 -23.82
CA HIS A 157 6.49 19.83 -23.47
C HIS A 157 7.94 19.34 -23.36
N LEU A 158 8.18 18.04 -23.13
CA LEU A 158 9.53 17.47 -22.97
C LEU A 158 10.24 17.18 -24.30
N GLY A 159 9.52 17.23 -25.41
CA GLY A 159 10.01 16.85 -26.73
C GLY A 159 9.94 15.34 -27.01
N PRO A 160 9.76 14.94 -28.29
CA PRO A 160 9.42 13.56 -28.65
C PRO A 160 10.54 12.55 -28.37
N ASP A 161 11.81 12.96 -28.44
CA ASP A 161 12.94 12.05 -28.25
C ASP A 161 13.12 11.66 -26.78
N ALA A 162 12.97 12.61 -25.85
CA ALA A 162 13.01 12.34 -24.42
C ALA A 162 11.89 11.37 -23.98
N VAL A 163 10.67 11.60 -24.49
CA VAL A 163 9.52 10.72 -24.23
C VAL A 163 9.76 9.32 -24.82
N ARG A 164 10.29 9.24 -26.04
CA ARG A 164 10.58 7.94 -26.69
C ARG A 164 11.62 7.15 -25.93
N GLU A 165 12.70 7.80 -25.48
CA GLU A 165 13.77 7.16 -24.72
C GLU A 165 13.25 6.64 -23.37
N ALA A 166 12.57 7.50 -22.61
CA ALA A 166 11.96 7.11 -21.34
C ALA A 166 10.94 5.96 -21.52
N ALA A 167 10.06 6.04 -22.53
CA ALA A 167 9.07 5.00 -22.80
C ALA A 167 9.72 3.64 -23.09
N ARG A 168 10.73 3.59 -23.97
CA ARG A 168 11.42 2.34 -24.34
C ARG A 168 12.22 1.74 -23.19
N ARG A 169 12.82 2.59 -22.36
CA ARG A 169 13.59 2.15 -21.19
C ARG A 169 12.67 1.58 -20.10
N LEU A 170 11.59 2.30 -19.80
CA LEU A 170 10.71 2.03 -18.67
C LEU A 170 9.63 0.98 -18.97
N ILE A 171 8.97 1.05 -20.12
CA ILE A 171 7.77 0.25 -20.42
C ILE A 171 8.16 -1.03 -21.17
N THR A 172 7.67 -2.17 -20.68
CA THR A 172 7.96 -3.48 -21.27
C THR A 172 6.99 -3.92 -22.35
N ARG A 173 5.85 -3.24 -22.48
CA ARG A 173 4.83 -3.52 -23.48
C ARG A 173 5.03 -2.66 -24.72
N ASP A 174 5.41 -3.29 -25.82
CA ASP A 174 5.58 -2.64 -27.11
C ASP A 174 4.33 -1.89 -27.57
N ASP A 175 3.13 -2.43 -27.32
CA ASP A 175 1.88 -1.76 -27.67
C ASP A 175 1.62 -0.50 -26.85
N TRP A 176 2.07 -0.46 -25.60
CA TRP A 176 1.97 0.74 -24.76
C TRP A 176 3.02 1.78 -25.16
N VAL A 177 4.25 1.34 -25.44
CA VAL A 177 5.29 2.21 -26.01
C VAL A 177 4.79 2.81 -27.32
N GLY A 178 4.25 1.98 -28.20
CA GLY A 178 3.70 2.38 -29.49
C GLY A 178 2.57 3.41 -29.36
N ASP A 179 1.59 3.15 -28.49
CA ASP A 179 0.49 4.09 -28.21
C ASP A 179 1.02 5.46 -27.72
N LEU A 180 1.98 5.43 -26.78
CA LEU A 180 2.57 6.63 -26.22
C LEU A 180 3.38 7.47 -27.23
N ILE A 181 4.12 6.82 -28.13
CA ILE A 181 4.97 7.51 -29.12
C ILE A 181 4.26 7.74 -30.47
N GLY A 182 2.97 7.40 -30.59
CA GLY A 182 2.18 7.58 -31.81
C GLY A 182 2.43 6.54 -32.91
N HIS A 183 3.07 5.42 -32.59
CA HIS A 183 3.23 4.27 -33.49
C HIS A 183 2.29 3.14 -33.08
N ARG A 184 1.16 2.99 -33.77
CA ARG A 184 0.29 1.81 -33.55
C ARG A 184 1.01 0.52 -33.93
N THR A 185 1.64 -0.12 -32.96
CA THR A 185 2.20 -1.46 -33.10
C THR A 185 1.11 -2.50 -32.86
N SER A 186 0.98 -3.47 -33.76
CA SER A 186 0.12 -4.62 -33.51
C SER A 186 0.59 -5.36 -32.26
N PRO A 187 -0.33 -5.75 -31.34
CA PRO A 187 0.05 -6.42 -30.11
C PRO A 187 0.73 -7.76 -30.44
N ARG A 188 2.01 -7.90 -30.07
CA ARG A 188 2.72 -9.18 -30.16
C ARG A 188 2.59 -9.93 -28.83
N PRO A 189 2.01 -11.15 -28.80
CA PRO A 189 1.87 -11.90 -27.57
C PRO A 189 3.23 -12.45 -27.11
N HIS A 190 3.80 -11.87 -26.04
CA HIS A 190 4.97 -12.45 -25.36
C HIS A 190 4.56 -13.70 -24.56
N ARG A 191 4.51 -14.86 -25.23
CA ARG A 191 4.11 -16.15 -24.62
C ARG A 191 4.85 -16.49 -23.33
N ARG A 192 6.16 -16.20 -23.24
CA ARG A 192 6.98 -16.46 -22.02
C ARG A 192 6.53 -15.61 -20.82
N LEU A 193 6.14 -14.35 -21.06
CA LEU A 193 5.62 -13.48 -20.01
C LEU A 193 4.24 -13.96 -19.55
N ALA A 194 3.38 -14.42 -20.46
CA ALA A 194 2.04 -14.91 -20.10
C ALA A 194 2.06 -16.08 -19.10
N THR A 195 2.92 -17.09 -19.30
CA THR A 195 3.03 -18.24 -18.39
C THR A 195 3.58 -17.81 -17.02
N LYS A 196 4.63 -16.97 -16.99
CA LYS A 196 5.18 -16.42 -15.73
C LYS A 196 4.12 -15.62 -14.95
N ARG A 197 3.32 -14.81 -15.66
CA ARG A 197 2.22 -14.04 -15.05
C ARG A 197 1.17 -14.95 -14.42
N ALA A 198 0.69 -15.96 -15.14
CA ALA A 198 -0.32 -16.89 -14.63
C ALA A 198 0.14 -17.61 -13.34
N ALA A 199 1.38 -18.11 -13.32
CA ALA A 199 1.96 -18.74 -12.14
C ALA A 199 2.03 -17.77 -10.93
N LEU A 200 2.45 -16.53 -11.17
CA LEU A 200 2.53 -15.50 -10.12
C LEU A 200 1.15 -15.05 -9.62
N GLU A 201 0.14 -15.00 -10.50
CA GLU A 201 -1.24 -14.69 -10.09
C GLU A 201 -1.80 -15.77 -9.15
N ILE A 202 -1.58 -17.04 -9.46
CA ILE A 202 -1.98 -18.17 -8.61
C ILE A 202 -1.25 -18.10 -7.27
N ALA A 203 0.07 -17.91 -7.28
CA ALA A 203 0.86 -17.78 -6.06
C ALA A 203 0.37 -16.61 -5.17
N ARG A 204 0.02 -15.47 -5.77
CA ARG A 204 -0.52 -14.31 -5.06
C ARG A 204 -1.90 -14.57 -4.46
N LEU A 205 -2.78 -15.31 -5.16
CA LEU A 205 -4.08 -15.68 -4.63
C LEU A 205 -3.92 -16.62 -3.42
N GLY A 206 -3.03 -17.61 -3.52
CA GLY A 206 -2.69 -18.50 -2.41
C GLY A 206 -2.10 -17.75 -1.21
N SER A 207 -1.16 -16.82 -1.44
CA SER A 207 -0.50 -16.08 -0.36
C SER A 207 -1.47 -15.23 0.47
N ARG A 208 -2.56 -14.73 -0.12
CA ARG A 208 -3.59 -13.95 0.61
C ARG A 208 -4.40 -14.78 1.60
N LEU A 209 -4.48 -16.08 1.38
CA LEU A 209 -5.16 -17.01 2.30
C LEU A 209 -4.24 -17.37 3.47
N VAL A 210 -2.95 -17.54 3.21
CA VAL A 210 -1.94 -17.90 4.21
C VAL A 210 -1.54 -16.69 5.07
N THR A 211 -1.37 -15.52 4.46
CA THR A 211 -0.95 -14.29 5.11
C THR A 211 -2.03 -13.20 4.91
N PRO A 212 -3.01 -13.12 5.83
CA PRO A 212 -4.10 -12.15 5.70
C PRO A 212 -3.58 -10.72 5.75
N ILE A 213 -4.12 -9.86 4.89
CA ILE A 213 -3.78 -8.43 4.83
C ILE A 213 -4.45 -7.70 5.99
N GLY A 214 -5.72 -7.98 6.25
CA GLY A 214 -6.48 -7.33 7.33
C GLY A 214 -6.20 -7.95 8.69
N PHE A 215 -6.45 -7.19 9.74
CA PHE A 215 -6.24 -7.60 11.12
C PHE A 215 -7.57 -7.85 11.83
N TRP A 216 -7.55 -8.72 12.83
CA TRP A 216 -8.72 -9.05 13.64
C TRP A 216 -8.28 -9.16 15.10
N ALA A 217 -8.75 -8.21 15.90
CA ALA A 217 -8.62 -8.19 17.36
C ALA A 217 -9.96 -8.56 18.00
N HIS A 218 -9.91 -9.21 19.16
CA HIS A 218 -11.08 -9.56 19.94
C HIS A 218 -11.00 -9.03 21.38
N LEU A 219 -12.03 -8.31 21.81
CA LEU A 219 -12.22 -7.79 23.17
C LEU A 219 -13.16 -8.72 23.95
N SER A 220 -12.61 -9.52 24.88
CA SER A 220 -13.37 -10.60 25.54
C SER A 220 -14.40 -10.13 26.56
N ARG A 221 -14.21 -8.95 27.16
CA ARG A 221 -15.17 -8.28 28.07
C ARG A 221 -15.49 -6.83 27.69
N GLY A 222 -15.09 -6.42 26.47
CA GLY A 222 -15.20 -5.04 26.03
C GLY A 222 -16.65 -4.58 25.84
N ASP A 223 -16.92 -3.37 26.34
CA ASP A 223 -18.09 -2.59 25.95
C ASP A 223 -18.07 -2.39 24.43
N GLY A 224 -19.23 -2.56 23.79
CA GLY A 224 -19.38 -2.29 22.36
C GLY A 224 -19.06 -0.84 22.02
N GLU A 225 -19.25 0.08 22.96
CA GLU A 225 -18.89 1.48 22.81
C GLU A 225 -17.37 1.68 22.71
N VAL A 226 -16.59 1.05 23.60
CA VAL A 226 -15.12 1.07 23.54
C VAL A 226 -14.62 0.47 22.22
N ALA A 227 -15.17 -0.68 21.81
CA ALA A 227 -14.80 -1.32 20.54
C ALA A 227 -15.05 -0.39 19.34
N ARG A 228 -16.19 0.31 19.34
CA ARG A 228 -16.56 1.29 18.30
C ARG A 228 -15.61 2.47 18.29
N HIS A 229 -15.30 3.07 19.44
CA HIS A 229 -14.36 4.20 19.52
C HIS A 229 -12.96 3.84 19.04
N VAL A 230 -12.46 2.65 19.38
CA VAL A 230 -11.20 2.16 18.82
C VAL A 230 -11.33 1.97 17.30
N ALA A 231 -12.38 1.34 16.80
CA ALA A 231 -12.55 1.14 15.35
C ALA A 231 -12.65 2.47 14.58
N GLU A 232 -13.36 3.48 15.11
CA GLU A 232 -13.46 4.81 14.51
C GLU A 232 -12.12 5.53 14.43
N ARG A 233 -11.28 5.38 15.48
CA ARG A 233 -9.91 5.90 15.47
C ARG A 233 -9.11 5.35 14.30
N PHE A 234 -9.06 4.03 14.16
CA PHE A 234 -8.38 3.38 13.03
C PHE A 234 -9.04 3.67 11.68
N GLY A 235 -10.37 3.85 11.66
CA GLY A 235 -11.17 4.13 10.46
C GLY A 235 -10.83 5.44 9.76
N ARG A 236 -10.11 6.35 10.42
CA ARG A 236 -9.57 7.57 9.81
C ARG A 236 -8.48 7.27 8.76
N ILE A 237 -7.79 6.13 8.89
CA ILE A 237 -6.61 5.77 8.08
C ILE A 237 -6.81 4.42 7.38
N LEU A 238 -7.47 3.46 8.02
CA LEU A 238 -7.84 2.18 7.41
C LEU A 238 -9.26 2.29 6.84
N VAL A 239 -9.40 2.09 5.52
CA VAL A 239 -10.70 2.18 4.81
C VAL A 239 -11.79 1.34 5.48
N TYR A 240 -11.41 0.19 6.05
CA TYR A 240 -12.35 -0.74 6.65
C TYR A 240 -11.95 -1.04 8.09
N ALA A 241 -12.46 -0.25 9.03
CA ALA A 241 -12.39 -0.53 10.46
C ALA A 241 -13.80 -0.73 11.02
N THR A 242 -14.07 -1.88 11.64
CA THR A 242 -15.41 -2.21 12.16
C THR A 242 -15.36 -2.82 13.55
N ALA A 243 -16.44 -2.63 14.31
CA ALA A 243 -16.59 -3.16 15.67
C ALA A 243 -17.83 -4.06 15.83
N PRO A 244 -17.89 -5.22 15.14
CA PRO A 244 -19.06 -6.09 15.21
C PRO A 244 -19.13 -6.85 16.54
N ARG A 245 -20.33 -6.96 17.11
CA ARG A 245 -20.59 -7.89 18.22
C ARG A 245 -20.40 -9.33 17.75
N SER A 246 -19.64 -10.11 18.51
CA SER A 246 -19.46 -11.53 18.25
C SER A 246 -20.76 -12.31 18.51
N PRO A 247 -21.13 -13.27 17.64
CA PRO A 247 -22.37 -14.03 17.79
C PRO A 247 -22.22 -15.13 18.84
N ASN A 248 -23.32 -15.85 19.08
CA ASN A 248 -23.27 -17.14 19.76
C ASN A 248 -22.65 -18.22 18.84
N ALA A 249 -22.33 -19.39 19.42
CA ALA A 249 -21.61 -20.46 18.72
C ALA A 249 -22.32 -20.95 17.43
N ARG A 250 -23.65 -20.95 17.40
CA ARG A 250 -24.43 -21.47 16.26
C ARG A 250 -24.29 -20.61 14.99
N ALA A 251 -24.00 -19.32 15.13
CA ALA A 251 -23.87 -18.40 14.00
C ALA A 251 -22.42 -17.94 13.73
N ALA A 252 -21.43 -18.55 14.41
CA ALA A 252 -20.03 -18.10 14.37
C ALA A 252 -19.43 -18.13 12.96
N TRP A 253 -19.68 -19.18 12.18
CA TRP A 253 -19.15 -19.31 10.82
C TRP A 253 -19.72 -18.25 9.88
N TRP A 254 -21.05 -18.07 9.87
CA TRP A 254 -21.72 -17.09 9.01
C TRP A 254 -21.29 -15.67 9.33
N TRP A 255 -21.18 -15.35 10.63
CA TRP A 255 -20.63 -14.07 11.06
C TRP A 255 -19.19 -13.89 10.60
N TYR A 256 -18.34 -14.90 10.75
CA TYR A 256 -16.95 -14.83 10.32
C TYR A 256 -16.85 -14.57 8.80
N ALA A 257 -17.60 -15.32 8.00
CA ALA A 257 -17.63 -15.19 6.55
C ALA A 257 -18.10 -13.78 6.10
N ARG A 258 -19.02 -13.16 6.84
CA ARG A 258 -19.57 -11.84 6.51
C ARG A 258 -18.76 -10.67 7.06
N GLN A 259 -18.26 -10.79 8.29
CA GLN A 259 -17.67 -9.67 9.04
C GLN A 259 -16.14 -9.70 9.02
N VAL A 260 -15.53 -10.89 9.13
CA VAL A 260 -14.08 -11.04 9.34
C VAL A 260 -13.36 -11.37 8.04
N LEU A 261 -13.81 -12.39 7.32
CA LEU A 261 -13.13 -12.87 6.10
C LEU A 261 -12.93 -11.78 5.04
N PRO A 262 -13.92 -10.91 4.74
CA PRO A 262 -13.73 -9.87 3.74
C PRO A 262 -12.66 -8.86 4.17
N ILE A 263 -12.55 -8.58 5.48
CA ILE A 263 -11.54 -7.70 6.03
C ILE A 263 -10.17 -8.36 6.01
N ARG A 264 -10.04 -9.64 6.36
CA ARG A 264 -8.76 -10.37 6.28
C ARG A 264 -8.14 -10.33 4.89
N LEU A 265 -8.93 -10.20 3.83
CA LEU A 265 -8.48 -10.14 2.44
C LEU A 265 -8.14 -8.73 1.93
N ARG A 266 -8.31 -7.68 2.74
CA ARG A 266 -8.05 -6.27 2.37
C ARG A 266 -7.41 -5.48 3.53
N PRO A 267 -6.83 -4.30 3.29
CA PRO A 267 -6.35 -3.46 4.39
C PRO A 267 -7.53 -3.04 5.26
N GLY A 268 -7.52 -3.45 6.52
CA GLY A 268 -8.60 -3.17 7.45
C GLY A 268 -8.42 -3.84 8.80
N LEU A 269 -9.30 -3.50 9.72
CA LEU A 269 -9.31 -3.94 11.10
C LEU A 269 -10.73 -4.36 11.51
N VAL A 270 -10.85 -5.55 12.08
CA VAL A 270 -12.06 -5.95 12.82
C VAL A 270 -11.75 -5.98 14.31
N ILE A 271 -12.58 -5.32 15.09
CA ILE A 271 -12.53 -5.34 16.56
C ILE A 271 -13.81 -6.01 17.05
N SER A 272 -13.78 -7.34 17.15
CA SER A 272 -14.96 -8.05 17.64
C SER A 272 -15.05 -7.97 19.16
N HIS A 273 -16.25 -7.87 19.72
CA HIS A 273 -16.44 -7.77 21.18
C HIS A 273 -17.49 -8.76 21.71
N GLY A 274 -17.47 -9.03 23.01
CA GLY A 274 -18.37 -9.96 23.69
C GLY A 274 -17.79 -11.38 23.78
N ARG A 275 -18.65 -12.41 23.67
CA ARG A 275 -18.17 -13.81 23.77
C ARG A 275 -17.32 -14.17 22.57
N ARG A 276 -16.12 -14.71 22.82
CA ARG A 276 -15.23 -15.20 21.75
C ARG A 276 -15.95 -16.23 20.88
N PRO A 277 -15.97 -16.04 19.54
CA PRO A 277 -16.60 -17.00 18.65
C PRO A 277 -15.78 -18.30 18.64
N ARG A 278 -16.46 -19.44 18.81
CA ARG A 278 -15.87 -20.79 18.75
C ARG A 278 -16.15 -21.41 17.37
N GLY A 279 -15.28 -22.32 16.93
CA GLY A 279 -15.46 -23.04 15.65
C GLY A 279 -15.09 -22.25 14.39
N VAL A 280 -14.35 -21.15 14.53
CA VAL A 280 -13.76 -20.38 13.43
C VAL A 280 -12.27 -20.16 13.71
N THR A 281 -11.53 -19.59 12.76
CA THR A 281 -10.13 -19.23 12.98
C THR A 281 -9.97 -18.32 14.19
N ALA A 282 -8.84 -18.40 14.88
CA ALA A 282 -8.60 -17.52 16.03
C ALA A 282 -8.42 -16.05 15.59
N PRO A 283 -8.81 -15.08 16.44
CA PRO A 283 -8.36 -13.70 16.30
C PRO A 283 -6.84 -13.63 16.30
N HIS A 284 -6.28 -12.62 15.63
CA HIS A 284 -4.84 -12.37 15.66
C HIS A 284 -4.37 -11.85 17.01
N LEU A 285 -5.26 -11.11 17.70
CA LEU A 285 -5.04 -10.59 19.04
C LEU A 285 -6.29 -10.83 19.87
N VAL A 286 -6.11 -11.34 21.09
CA VAL A 286 -7.17 -11.41 22.10
C VAL A 286 -6.76 -10.52 23.26
N LEU A 287 -7.62 -9.58 23.61
CA LEU A 287 -7.45 -8.69 24.75
C LEU A 287 -8.37 -9.18 25.86
N GLU A 288 -7.78 -9.90 26.80
CA GLU A 288 -8.44 -10.43 28.01
C GLU A 288 -8.42 -9.35 29.11
N ASP A 289 -9.57 -9.14 29.75
CA ASP A 289 -9.85 -8.35 30.97
C ASP A 289 -9.31 -6.90 31.11
N GLY A 290 -10.17 -6.01 31.64
CA GLY A 290 -9.75 -4.75 32.30
C GLY A 290 -9.41 -3.54 31.42
N ALA A 291 -8.97 -3.72 30.17
CA ALA A 291 -8.66 -2.59 29.29
C ALA A 291 -9.95 -1.89 28.82
N THR A 292 -10.37 -0.85 29.54
CA THR A 292 -11.42 0.09 29.12
C THR A 292 -10.84 1.31 28.40
N ASP A 293 -9.54 1.54 28.55
CA ASP A 293 -8.84 2.65 27.91
C ASP A 293 -8.65 2.39 26.41
N VAL A 294 -9.26 3.25 25.61
CA VAL A 294 -9.16 3.27 24.15
C VAL A 294 -7.69 3.46 23.71
N ASP A 295 -6.88 4.19 24.46
CA ASP A 295 -5.47 4.41 24.16
C ASP A 295 -4.62 3.16 24.38
N GLU A 296 -4.78 2.49 25.52
CA GLU A 296 -4.09 1.22 25.80
C GLU A 296 -4.46 0.15 24.76
N ILE A 297 -5.77 -0.02 24.48
CA ILE A 297 -6.24 -0.97 23.47
C ILE A 297 -5.65 -0.64 22.09
N GLY A 298 -5.67 0.64 21.71
CA GLY A 298 -5.11 1.12 20.45
C GLY A 298 -3.63 0.76 20.32
N ALA A 299 -2.84 1.04 21.36
CA ALA A 299 -1.40 0.75 21.38
C ALA A 299 -1.10 -0.75 21.27
N ARG A 300 -1.87 -1.60 21.96
CA ARG A 300 -1.72 -3.07 21.88
C ARG A 300 -2.08 -3.62 20.50
N ILE A 301 -3.15 -3.10 19.88
CA ILE A 301 -3.51 -3.45 18.49
C ILE A 301 -2.41 -3.01 17.52
N MET A 302 -1.90 -1.79 17.67
CA MET A 302 -0.83 -1.24 16.85
C MET A 302 0.44 -2.10 16.90
N ALA A 303 0.90 -2.45 18.10
CA ALA A 303 2.04 -3.34 18.30
C ALA A 303 1.82 -4.69 17.60
N ALA A 304 0.69 -5.34 17.86
CA ALA A 304 0.39 -6.65 17.27
C ALA A 304 0.23 -6.63 15.73
N MET A 305 -0.31 -5.54 15.17
CA MET A 305 -0.38 -5.34 13.72
C MET A 305 1.01 -5.21 13.11
N SER A 306 1.91 -4.47 13.79
CA SER A 306 3.26 -4.22 13.32
C SER A 306 4.17 -5.44 13.42
N ASP A 307 4.07 -6.19 14.50
CA ASP A 307 4.86 -7.42 14.70
C ASP A 307 4.54 -8.48 13.64
N ARG A 308 3.29 -8.51 13.14
CA ARG A 308 2.86 -9.45 12.10
C ARG A 308 3.59 -9.22 10.76
N LEU A 309 4.12 -8.03 10.51
CA LEU A 309 4.87 -7.76 9.28
C LEU A 309 6.28 -8.35 9.32
N GLY A 310 6.74 -8.81 10.51
CA GLY A 310 8.06 -9.36 10.76
C GLY A 310 9.07 -8.31 11.20
N PRO A 311 10.27 -8.73 11.62
CA PRO A 311 11.43 -7.85 11.70
C PRO A 311 11.76 -7.26 10.33
#